data_AF-A0A1G8UDP0-F1
#
_entry.id   AF-A0A1G8UDP0-F1
#
_cell.length_a   1.000
_cell.length_b   1.000
_cell.length_c   1.000
_cell.angle_alpha   90.00
_cell.angle_beta   90.00
_cell.angle_gamma   90.00
#
_symmetry.space_group_name_H-M   'P 1'
#
loop_
_entity.id
_entity.type
_entity.pdbx_description
1 polymer ?
#
loop_
_entity_poly.entity_id
_entity_poly.type
_entity_poly.pdbx_seq_one_letter_code
_entity_poly.pdbx_strand_id
1 'polypeptide(L)'
;MTVTRVTPGVVTHLTVGQEPTMATQRLLRLMRTGATDRAIARELDVSLRTLNRRIARLQSLLGVQSRFQLGMLAAELEWLAVPPRARAAGE
;
A
#
# COMPACT_ATOMS: atom_id res chain seq x y z
N MET A 1 41.52 9.05 -3.91
CA MET A 1 41.03 7.76 -3.40
C MET A 1 39.89 8.02 -2.43
N THR A 2 38.65 8.06 -2.93
CA THR A 2 37.40 7.90 -2.15
C THR A 2 36.33 7.56 -3.18
N VAL A 3 35.86 6.32 -3.15
CA VAL A 3 34.72 5.86 -3.93
C VAL A 3 33.50 6.06 -3.06
N THR A 4 32.47 6.77 -3.52
CA THR A 4 31.19 6.83 -2.81
C THR A 4 30.05 6.69 -3.82
N ARG A 5 29.65 5.43 -3.96
CA ARG A 5 28.43 4.84 -4.51
C ARG A 5 27.55 5.73 -5.40
N VAL A 6 27.54 5.38 -6.68
CA VAL A 6 26.33 5.48 -7.51
C VAL A 6 25.34 4.46 -6.95
N THR A 7 24.16 4.91 -6.49
CA THR A 7 23.02 4.03 -6.24
C THR A 7 22.23 3.97 -7.56
N PRO A 8 22.38 2.93 -8.40
CA PRO A 8 21.48 2.76 -9.52
C PRO A 8 20.15 2.24 -8.96
N GLY A 9 19.04 2.89 -9.30
CA GLY A 9 17.72 2.43 -8.87
C GLY A 9 16.75 3.50 -8.39
N VAL A 10 16.95 4.78 -8.73
CA VAL A 10 15.81 5.71 -8.76
C VAL A 10 14.91 5.24 -9.88
N VAL A 11 13.99 4.33 -9.54
CA VAL A 11 12.92 3.93 -10.44
C VAL A 11 12.02 5.14 -10.54
N THR A 12 12.09 5.74 -11.73
CA THR A 12 11.24 6.76 -12.32
C THR A 12 9.87 6.88 -11.66
N HIS A 13 9.53 8.10 -11.22
CA HIS A 13 8.18 8.47 -10.81
C HIS A 13 7.17 8.15 -11.93
N LEU A 14 6.50 7.00 -11.84
CA LEU A 14 5.23 6.76 -12.50
C LEU A 14 4.16 7.27 -11.55
N THR A 15 3.66 8.48 -11.79
CA THR A 15 2.58 9.04 -10.99
C THR A 15 1.28 8.27 -11.25
N VAL A 16 1.06 7.16 -10.54
CA VAL A 16 -0.30 6.67 -10.25
C VAL A 16 -0.81 7.48 -9.04
N GLY A 17 -1.04 8.78 -9.25
CA GLY A 17 -1.67 9.63 -8.22
C GLY A 17 -3.19 9.43 -8.30
N GLN A 18 -3.93 8.93 -7.29
CA GLN A 18 -3.66 8.69 -5.87
C GLN A 18 -4.63 7.59 -5.36
N GLU A 19 -4.17 6.63 -4.54
CA GLU A 19 -5.00 6.15 -3.42
C GLU A 19 -4.18 5.74 -2.17
N PRO A 20 -3.87 6.69 -1.27
CA PRO A 20 -3.45 6.37 0.09
C PRO A 20 -4.41 6.95 1.15
N THR A 21 -5.73 6.71 1.00
CA THR A 21 -6.68 7.08 2.07
C THR A 21 -6.41 6.29 3.35
N MET A 22 -6.83 6.81 4.51
CA MET A 22 -6.68 6.09 5.78
C MET A 22 -7.33 4.69 5.77
N ALA A 23 -8.47 4.54 5.08
CA ALA A 23 -9.16 3.27 4.94
C ALA A 23 -8.37 2.27 4.07
N THR A 24 -7.83 2.74 2.94
CA THR A 24 -7.01 1.94 2.03
C THR A 24 -5.74 1.46 2.72
N GLN A 25 -5.05 2.38 3.41
CA GLN A 25 -3.86 2.02 4.16
C GLN A 25 -4.16 1.03 5.29
N ARG A 26 -5.30 1.17 5.99
CA ARG A 26 -5.69 0.20 7.03
C ARG A 26 -5.94 -1.18 6.42
N LEU A 27 -6.67 -1.25 5.30
CA LEU A 27 -6.90 -2.50 4.58
C LEU A 27 -5.58 -3.17 4.15
N LEU A 28 -4.69 -2.42 3.49
CA LEU A 28 -3.41 -2.94 3.01
C LEU A 28 -2.51 -3.42 4.16
N ARG A 29 -2.50 -2.71 5.29
CA ARG A 29 -1.78 -3.16 6.50
C ARG A 29 -2.32 -4.49 7.03
N LEU A 30 -3.63 -4.68 7.04
CA LEU A 30 -4.25 -5.96 7.44
C LEU A 30 -3.98 -7.07 6.43
N MET A 31 -3.96 -6.77 5.13
CA MET A 31 -3.58 -7.75 4.11
C MET A 31 -2.13 -8.21 4.29
N ARG A 32 -1.22 -7.28 4.64
CA ARG A 32 0.20 -7.56 4.87
C ARG A 32 0.45 -8.55 6.02
N THR A 33 -0.46 -8.67 7.00
CA THR A 33 -0.30 -9.64 8.10
C THR A 33 -0.63 -11.07 7.68
N GLY A 34 -1.18 -11.29 6.47
CA GLY A 34 -1.68 -12.60 6.05
C GLY A 34 -3.04 -12.96 6.66
N ALA A 35 -3.74 -12.00 7.27
CA ALA A 35 -5.07 -12.23 7.81
C ALA A 35 -6.06 -12.68 6.71
N THR A 36 -6.96 -13.59 7.06
CA THR A 36 -8.02 -14.05 6.16
C THR A 36 -9.02 -12.92 5.90
N ASP A 37 -9.72 -12.96 4.75
CA ASP A 37 -10.70 -11.92 4.41
C ASP A 37 -11.83 -11.82 5.44
N ARG A 38 -12.20 -12.93 6.09
CA ARG A 38 -13.16 -12.90 7.20
C ARG A 38 -12.62 -12.15 8.42
N ALA A 39 -11.35 -12.35 8.77
CA ALA A 39 -10.71 -11.63 9.87
C ALA A 39 -10.56 -10.13 9.54
N ILE A 40 -10.14 -9.80 8.32
CA ILE A 40 -10.01 -8.42 7.85
C ILE A 40 -11.39 -7.73 7.85
N ALA A 41 -12.44 -8.40 7.37
CA ALA A 41 -13.78 -7.85 7.32
C ALA A 41 -14.32 -7.53 8.73
N ARG A 42 -14.08 -8.44 9.70
CA ARG A 42 -14.42 -8.21 11.12
C ARG A 42 -13.65 -7.02 11.71
N GLU A 43 -12.35 -6.95 11.48
CA GLU A 43 -11.49 -5.87 12.00
C GLU A 43 -11.84 -4.49 11.40
N LEU A 44 -12.36 -4.46 10.18
CA LEU A 44 -12.81 -3.23 9.52
C LEU A 44 -14.30 -2.90 9.75
N ASP A 45 -15.01 -3.73 10.52
CA ASP A 45 -16.47 -3.64 10.75
C ASP A 45 -17.28 -3.54 9.44
N VAL A 46 -17.01 -4.44 8.49
CA VAL A 46 -17.72 -4.51 7.21
C VAL A 46 -18.08 -5.95 6.82
N SER A 47 -19.07 -6.10 5.94
CA SER A 47 -19.35 -7.40 5.34
C SER A 47 -18.22 -7.88 4.43
N LEU A 48 -18.08 -9.21 4.26
CA LEU A 48 -17.13 -9.80 3.30
C LEU A 48 -17.37 -9.31 1.86
N ARG A 49 -18.63 -9.08 1.47
CA ARG A 49 -18.99 -8.49 0.17
C ARG A 49 -18.42 -7.08 0.01
N THR A 50 -18.51 -6.25 1.04
CA THR A 50 -17.95 -4.89 1.05
C THR A 50 -16.43 -4.93 0.96
N LEU A 51 -15.78 -5.82 1.70
CA LEU A 51 -14.34 -6.03 1.63
C LEU A 51 -13.90 -6.42 0.20
N ASN A 52 -14.53 -7.46 -0.37
CA ASN A 52 -14.19 -7.95 -1.71
C ASN A 52 -14.41 -6.87 -2.79
N ARG A 53 -15.46 -6.05 -2.67
CA ARG A 53 -15.68 -4.89 -3.56
C ARG A 53 -14.57 -3.84 -3.43
N ARG A 54 -14.10 -3.55 -2.21
CA ARG A 54 -12.99 -2.61 -2.00
C ARG A 54 -11.71 -3.13 -2.64
N ILE A 55 -11.39 -4.41 -2.43
CA ILE A 55 -10.23 -5.07 -3.05
C ILE A 55 -10.34 -5.03 -4.58
N ALA A 56 -11.49 -5.41 -5.14
CA ALA A 56 -11.70 -5.37 -6.59
C ALA A 56 -11.54 -3.96 -7.17
N ARG A 57 -12.04 -2.92 -6.49
CA ARG A 57 -11.83 -1.52 -6.90
C ARG A 57 -10.35 -1.13 -6.88
N LEU A 58 -9.59 -1.53 -5.86
CA LEU A 58 -8.14 -1.29 -5.79
C LEU A 58 -7.39 -2.03 -6.90
N GLN A 59 -7.79 -3.26 -7.18
CA GLN A 59 -7.24 -4.06 -8.26
C GLN A 59 -7.47 -3.40 -9.62
N SER A 60 -8.70 -2.94 -9.90
CA SER A 60 -9.02 -2.18 -11.12
C SER A 60 -8.27 -0.86 -11.20
N LEU A 61 -8.15 -0.13 -10.08
CA LEU A 61 -7.43 1.14 -10.01
C LEU A 61 -5.95 0.98 -10.39
N LEU A 62 -5.32 -0.10 -9.92
CA LEU A 62 -3.91 -0.39 -10.17
C LEU A 62 -3.66 -1.25 -11.41
N GLY A 63 -4.72 -1.68 -12.12
CA GLY A 63 -4.60 -2.55 -13.29
C GLY A 63 -4.07 -3.95 -12.98
N VAL A 64 -4.29 -4.47 -11.77
CA VAL A 64 -3.81 -5.78 -11.31
C VAL A 64 -4.95 -6.77 -11.14
N GLN A 65 -4.66 -8.08 -11.26
CA GLN A 65 -5.69 -9.13 -11.31
C GLN A 65 -5.70 -10.03 -10.09
N SER A 66 -4.66 -10.00 -9.26
CA SER A 66 -4.58 -10.82 -8.04
C SER A 66 -4.32 -9.98 -6.79
N ARG A 67 -4.76 -10.48 -5.64
CA ARG A 67 -4.48 -9.84 -4.34
C ARG A 67 -2.99 -9.76 -4.04
N PHE A 68 -2.23 -10.71 -4.58
CA PHE A 68 -0.79 -10.76 -4.46
C PHE A 68 -0.15 -9.64 -5.27
N GLN A 69 -0.55 -9.48 -6.54
CA GLN A 69 -0.12 -8.35 -7.38
C GLN A 69 -0.50 -7.00 -6.76
N LEU A 70 -1.71 -6.88 -6.20
CA LEU A 70 -2.13 -5.69 -5.44
C LEU A 70 -1.18 -5.40 -4.28
N GLY A 71 -0.80 -6.41 -3.49
CA GLY A 71 0.14 -6.27 -2.38
C GLY A 71 1.54 -5.84 -2.82
N MET A 72 2.07 -6.45 -3.90
CA MET A 72 3.39 -6.09 -4.45
C MET A 72 3.41 -4.65 -4.94
N LEU A 73 2.45 -4.28 -5.80
CA LEU A 73 2.41 -2.94 -6.38
C LEU A 73 2.11 -1.86 -5.33
N ALA A 74 1.27 -2.16 -4.33
CA ALA A 74 1.06 -1.24 -3.20
C ALA A 74 2.32 -1.01 -2.35
N ALA A 75 3.24 -1.99 -2.29
CA ALA A 75 4.53 -1.82 -1.63
C ALA A 75 5.49 -0.98 -2.48
N GLU A 76 5.54 -1.23 -3.79
CA GLU A 76 6.35 -0.45 -4.76
C GLU A 76 5.91 1.02 -4.85
N LEU A 77 4.60 1.28 -4.74
CA LEU A 77 4.03 2.63 -4.71
C LEU A 77 4.11 3.31 -3.33
N GLU A 78 4.78 2.70 -2.36
CA GLU A 78 4.91 3.20 -0.99
C GLU A 78 3.58 3.43 -0.24
N TRP A 79 2.48 2.78 -0.64
CA TRP A 79 1.17 2.93 0.03
C TRP A 79 1.14 2.31 1.44
N LEU A 80 2.14 1.48 1.76
CA LEU A 80 2.36 0.87 3.07
C LEU A 80 3.36 1.63 3.94
N ALA A 81 4.01 2.68 3.42
CA ALA A 81 4.93 3.48 4.19
C ALA A 81 4.18 4.24 5.27
N VAL A 82 4.71 4.22 6.50
CA VAL A 82 4.34 5.23 7.49
C VAL A 82 4.91 6.53 6.95
N PRO A 83 4.12 7.60 6.74
CA PRO A 83 4.70 8.88 6.33
C PRO A 83 5.80 9.18 7.34
N PRO A 84 7.03 9.56 6.90
CA PRO A 84 8.10 9.86 7.84
C PRO A 84 7.48 10.80 8.84
N ARG A 85 7.41 10.39 10.13
CA ARG A 85 6.98 11.29 11.21
C ARG A 85 7.80 12.52 10.94
N ALA A 86 7.15 13.61 10.53
CA ALA A 86 7.84 14.83 10.18
C ALA A 86 8.84 14.97 11.30
N ARG A 87 10.15 14.84 10.96
CA ARG A 87 11.17 15.10 11.96
C ARG A 87 10.70 16.41 12.53
N ALA A 88 10.52 16.45 13.84
CA ALA A 88 10.44 17.72 14.51
C ALA A 88 11.67 18.50 14.01
N ALA A 89 11.47 19.31 12.96
CA ALA A 89 11.94 20.66 12.91
C ALA A 89 11.39 21.21 14.25
N GLY A 90 12.10 21.06 15.35
CA GLY A 90 13.54 21.22 15.44
C GLY A 90 13.73 22.72 15.38
N GLU A 91 13.37 23.36 16.48
CA GLU A 91 13.95 24.53 17.13
C GLU A 91 13.04 24.96 18.28
#